data_AF-A0A165GWK5-F1
#
_entry.id   AF-A0A165GWK5-F1
#
_cell.length_a   1.000
_cell.length_b   1.000
_cell.length_c   1.000
_cell.angle_alpha   90.00
_cell.angle_beta   90.00
_cell.angle_gamma   90.00
#
_symmetry.space_group_name_H-M   'P 1'
#
loop_
_entity.id
_entity.type
_entity.pdbx_description
1 polymer ?
#
loop_
_entity_poly.entity_id
_entity_poly.type
_entity_poly.pdbx_seq_one_letter_code
_entity_poly.pdbx_strand_id
1 'polypeptide(L)'
;MPIYEYIEVPVATQQLQDDFRFDDMVVTWQQRNGGDMTINELKMLRLQTESNALSAAEHDLLDVDSRIAVLEQQIADLTLSLGAARDWRTDVASRRDILRERRAATQRAISPFTACPEDILRLIFAERAREPDTEWITLGTGTFNKARAHAPFITAAVCQDWRRVTLDTPSIWSYVGVPQLVGDVKQFVSMTRTVIERSCAAPLDILLENMGDGGREYCTDVLDLLFPHLHRWRRVELYSTLRDPQLDRYLRGNAALLEEICVYEVLGSERWVADPAPFLVGATHLRTVRVVNSSLVLDTRSLPNLRSLIIEMTAAMPSTSFWTFS
;
A
#
# COMPACT_ATOMS: atom_id res chain seq x y z
N MET A 1 -3.01 11.68 -36.00
CA MET A 1 -2.50 11.80 -37.37
C MET A 1 -3.47 11.09 -38.29
N PRO A 2 -4.26 11.78 -39.12
CA PRO A 2 -5.01 11.10 -40.17
C PRO A 2 -4.07 10.86 -41.35
N ILE A 3 -4.02 9.61 -41.80
CA ILE A 3 -3.38 9.21 -43.05
C ILE A 3 -4.35 9.65 -44.15
N TYR A 4 -4.02 10.74 -44.84
CA TYR A 4 -4.72 11.12 -46.07
C TYR A 4 -4.17 10.23 -47.19
N GLU A 5 -4.96 9.22 -47.57
CA GLU A 5 -4.71 8.43 -48.76
C GLU A 5 -5.08 9.30 -49.98
N TYR A 6 -4.05 9.73 -50.70
CA TYR A 6 -4.17 10.52 -51.92
C TYR A 6 -4.75 9.61 -53.01
N ILE A 7 -6.04 9.78 -53.31
CA ILE A 7 -6.64 9.18 -54.51
C ILE A 7 -6.26 10.09 -55.69
N GLU A 8 -5.21 9.69 -56.41
CA GLU A 8 -4.91 10.27 -57.72
C GLU A 8 -6.07 9.93 -58.67
N VAL A 9 -6.82 10.95 -59.09
CA VAL A 9 -7.75 10.85 -60.21
C VAL A 9 -6.96 11.15 -61.47
N PRO A 10 -6.80 10.21 -62.41
CA PRO A 10 -6.06 10.45 -63.64
C PRO A 10 -6.93 11.26 -64.60
N VAL A 11 -6.68 12.57 -64.69
CA VAL A 11 -7.29 13.46 -65.70
C VAL A 11 -6.17 14.05 -66.54
N ALA A 12 -5.51 13.24 -67.37
CA ALA A 12 -4.54 13.74 -68.36
C ALA A 12 -4.17 12.77 -69.50
N THR A 13 -4.94 11.71 -69.78
CA THR A 13 -4.58 10.73 -70.84
C THR A 13 -5.56 10.67 -72.01
N GLN A 14 -6.77 11.21 -71.89
CA GLN A 14 -7.80 11.06 -72.92
C GLN A 14 -7.57 11.99 -74.14
N GLN A 15 -7.08 13.21 -73.90
CA GLN A 15 -6.96 14.24 -74.93
C GLN A 15 -5.86 13.94 -75.96
N LEU A 16 -4.81 13.21 -75.57
CA LEU A 16 -3.77 12.72 -76.48
C LEU A 16 -4.18 11.46 -77.25
N GLN A 17 -5.17 10.69 -76.76
CA GLN A 17 -5.71 9.53 -77.46
C GLN A 17 -6.71 9.91 -78.55
N ASP A 18 -7.44 11.02 -78.38
CA ASP A 18 -8.45 11.46 -79.35
C ASP A 18 -7.83 12.10 -80.60
N ASP A 19 -6.72 12.86 -80.46
CA ASP A 19 -5.99 13.41 -81.62
C ASP A 19 -5.33 12.28 -82.45
N PHE A 20 -4.76 11.27 -81.80
CA PHE A 20 -4.21 10.08 -82.48
C PHE A 20 -5.28 9.28 -83.24
N ARG A 21 -6.50 9.20 -82.69
CA ARG A 21 -7.63 8.51 -83.33
C ARG A 21 -8.16 9.24 -84.56
N PHE A 22 -8.15 10.58 -84.54
CA PHE A 22 -8.61 11.37 -85.68
C PHE A 22 -7.67 11.20 -86.88
N ASP A 23 -6.36 11.27 -86.66
CA ASP A 23 -5.35 11.08 -87.71
C ASP A 23 -5.39 9.65 -88.30
N ASP A 24 -5.54 8.61 -87.48
CA ASP A 24 -5.69 7.22 -87.94
C ASP A 24 -7.01 7.00 -88.73
N MET A 25 -8.10 7.68 -88.36
CA MET A 25 -9.39 7.62 -89.07
C MET A 25 -9.33 8.32 -90.43
N VAL A 26 -8.56 9.41 -90.55
CA VAL A 26 -8.32 10.09 -91.83
C VAL A 26 -7.52 9.19 -92.78
N VAL A 27 -6.48 8.53 -92.28
CA VAL A 27 -5.63 7.60 -93.03
C VAL A 27 -6.41 6.37 -93.51
N THR A 28 -7.22 5.75 -92.63
CA THR A 28 -8.03 4.58 -92.99
C THR A 28 -9.14 4.90 -94.00
N TRP A 29 -9.70 6.11 -93.98
CA TRP A 29 -10.65 6.56 -94.99
C TRP A 29 -9.99 6.80 -96.35
N GLN A 30 -8.83 7.49 -96.38
CA GLN A 30 -8.07 7.74 -97.61
C GLN A 30 -7.63 6.45 -98.30
N GLN A 31 -7.18 5.44 -97.53
CA GLN A 31 -6.81 4.11 -98.06
C GLN A 31 -8.00 3.35 -98.66
N ARG A 32 -9.23 3.60 -98.18
CA ARG A 32 -10.43 2.86 -98.60
C ARG A 32 -11.11 3.47 -99.83
N ASN A 33 -10.98 4.78 -100.03
CA ASN A 33 -11.70 5.53 -101.06
C ASN A 33 -10.82 6.12 -102.19
N GLY A 34 -9.50 6.06 -102.06
CA GLY A 34 -8.57 6.31 -103.19
C GLY A 34 -8.53 7.75 -103.72
N GLY A 35 -8.70 8.75 -102.86
CA GLY A 35 -8.63 10.18 -103.23
C GLY A 35 -8.44 11.11 -102.03
N ASP A 36 -7.97 12.33 -102.29
CA ASP A 36 -7.76 13.37 -101.25
C ASP A 36 -9.11 13.83 -100.68
N MET A 37 -9.25 13.72 -99.36
CA MET A 37 -10.48 14.04 -98.64
C MET A 37 -10.77 15.54 -98.77
N THR A 38 -11.98 15.89 -99.19
CA THR A 38 -12.38 17.30 -99.30
C THR A 38 -12.49 17.94 -97.91
N ILE A 39 -12.31 19.26 -97.82
CA ILE A 39 -12.43 20.00 -96.55
C ILE A 39 -13.79 19.76 -95.85
N ASN A 40 -14.85 19.52 -96.63
CA ASN A 40 -16.18 19.24 -96.08
C ASN A 40 -16.28 17.82 -95.50
N GLU A 41 -15.62 16.83 -96.11
CA GLU A 41 -15.54 15.47 -95.58
C GLU A 41 -14.73 15.40 -94.29
N LEU A 42 -13.63 16.15 -94.19
CA LEU A 42 -12.85 16.31 -92.96
C LEU A 42 -13.67 16.93 -91.81
N LYS A 43 -14.46 17.97 -92.10
CA LYS A 43 -15.35 18.60 -91.11
C LYS A 43 -16.44 17.64 -90.63
N MET A 44 -17.03 16.87 -91.55
CA MET A 44 -18.06 15.87 -91.21
C MET A 44 -17.48 14.72 -90.37
N LEU A 45 -16.28 14.23 -90.72
CA LEU A 45 -15.60 13.20 -89.94
C LEU A 45 -15.29 13.70 -88.52
N ARG A 46 -14.82 14.95 -88.39
CA ARG A 46 -14.54 15.57 -87.10
C ARG A 46 -15.78 15.74 -86.23
N LEU A 47 -16.87 16.23 -86.82
CA LEU A 47 -18.17 16.33 -86.13
C LEU A 47 -18.66 14.95 -85.69
N GLN A 48 -18.45 13.91 -86.49
CA GLN A 48 -18.84 12.55 -86.14
C GLN A 48 -17.99 11.98 -85.00
N THR A 49 -16.67 12.22 -85.00
CA THR A 49 -15.80 11.84 -83.88
C THR A 49 -16.14 12.60 -82.61
N GLU A 50 -16.39 13.91 -82.69
CA GLU A 50 -16.78 14.74 -81.54
C GLU A 50 -18.17 14.31 -81.01
N SER A 51 -19.12 13.95 -81.89
CA SER A 51 -20.43 13.42 -81.48
C SER A 51 -20.33 12.05 -80.79
N ASN A 52 -19.44 11.17 -81.26
CA ASN A 52 -19.20 9.88 -80.64
C ASN A 52 -18.50 10.04 -79.28
N ALA A 53 -17.53 10.94 -79.18
CA ALA A 53 -16.84 11.26 -77.93
C ALA A 53 -17.80 11.88 -76.90
N LEU A 54 -18.70 12.77 -77.34
CA LEU A 54 -19.75 13.32 -76.49
C LEU A 54 -20.69 12.23 -75.99
N SER A 55 -21.15 11.34 -76.87
CA SER A 55 -22.04 10.23 -76.48
C SER A 55 -21.38 9.28 -75.47
N ALA A 56 -20.07 9.03 -75.62
CA ALA A 56 -19.30 8.22 -74.68
C ALA A 56 -19.16 8.92 -73.32
N ALA A 57 -18.86 10.23 -73.30
CA ALA A 57 -18.79 11.01 -72.08
C ALA A 57 -20.15 11.10 -71.35
N GLU A 58 -21.26 11.23 -72.09
CA GLU A 58 -22.61 11.20 -71.53
C GLU A 58 -22.93 9.85 -70.90
N HIS A 59 -22.48 8.75 -71.51
CA HIS A 59 -22.64 7.41 -70.93
C HIS A 59 -21.83 7.24 -69.64
N ASP A 60 -20.57 7.68 -69.64
CA ASP A 60 -19.69 7.62 -68.46
C ASP A 60 -20.24 8.47 -67.30
N LEU A 61 -20.82 9.64 -67.60
CA LEU A 61 -21.49 10.47 -66.59
C LEU A 61 -22.67 9.74 -65.95
N LEU A 62 -23.50 9.06 -66.74
CA LEU A 62 -24.61 8.26 -66.21
C LEU A 62 -24.14 7.08 -65.34
N ASP A 63 -23.04 6.42 -65.71
CA ASP A 63 -22.44 5.37 -64.88
C ASP A 63 -21.95 5.93 -63.54
N VAL A 64 -21.21 7.05 -63.59
CA VAL A 64 -20.71 7.74 -62.39
C VAL A 64 -21.86 8.19 -61.49
N ASP A 65 -22.92 8.79 -62.04
CA ASP A 65 -24.10 9.21 -61.28
C ASP A 65 -24.80 8.01 -60.63
N SER A 66 -24.89 6.88 -61.33
CA SER A 66 -25.46 5.64 -60.76
C SER A 66 -24.63 5.12 -59.59
N ARG A 67 -23.29 5.19 -59.68
CA ARG A 67 -22.37 4.77 -58.62
C ARG A 67 -22.41 5.72 -57.43
N ILE A 68 -22.54 7.02 -57.66
CA ILE A 68 -22.74 8.03 -56.61
C ILE A 68 -24.00 7.70 -55.83
N ALA A 69 -25.14 7.47 -56.51
CA ALA A 69 -26.40 7.15 -55.85
C ALA A 69 -26.31 5.86 -54.99
N VAL A 70 -25.61 4.83 -55.48
CA VAL A 70 -25.38 3.59 -54.72
C VAL A 70 -24.53 3.85 -53.46
N LEU A 71 -23.46 4.63 -53.58
CA LEU A 71 -22.59 4.97 -52.45
C LEU A 71 -23.32 5.83 -51.41
N GLU A 72 -24.14 6.78 -51.85
CA GLU A 72 -24.99 7.60 -50.97
C GLU A 72 -25.95 6.72 -50.16
N GLN A 73 -26.59 5.74 -50.80
CA GLN A 73 -27.44 4.78 -50.11
C GLN A 73 -26.67 3.94 -49.08
N GLN A 74 -25.46 3.46 -49.44
CA GLN A 74 -24.62 2.71 -48.51
C GLN A 74 -24.17 3.54 -47.30
N ILE A 75 -23.86 4.82 -47.51
CA ILE A 75 -23.53 5.76 -46.42
C ILE A 75 -24.73 5.94 -45.49
N ALA A 76 -25.94 6.07 -46.04
CA ALA A 76 -27.17 6.18 -45.24
C ALA A 76 -27.39 4.93 -44.38
N ASP A 77 -27.26 3.73 -44.96
CA ASP A 77 -27.43 2.45 -44.26
C ASP A 77 -26.39 2.25 -43.15
N LEU A 78 -25.11 2.58 -43.44
CA LEU A 78 -24.04 2.53 -42.44
C LEU A 78 -24.25 3.52 -41.30
N THR A 79 -24.76 4.72 -41.61
CA THR A 79 -25.07 5.75 -40.61
C THR A 79 -26.18 5.26 -39.66
N LEU A 80 -27.21 4.62 -40.20
CA LEU A 80 -28.28 4.00 -39.41
C LEU A 80 -27.75 2.87 -38.51
N SER A 81 -26.97 1.95 -39.07
CA SER A 81 -26.38 0.84 -38.33
C SER A 81 -25.46 1.31 -37.20
N LEU A 82 -24.66 2.35 -37.46
CA LEU A 82 -23.78 2.96 -36.46
C LEU A 82 -24.56 3.67 -35.34
N GLY A 83 -25.69 4.29 -35.66
CA GLY A 83 -26.65 4.81 -34.68
C GLY A 83 -27.15 3.70 -33.74
N ALA A 84 -27.68 2.62 -34.30
CA ALA A 84 -28.17 1.48 -33.53
C ALA A 84 -27.09 0.85 -32.63
N ALA A 85 -25.84 0.73 -33.13
CA ALA A 85 -24.72 0.22 -32.33
C ALA A 85 -24.33 1.14 -31.16
N ARG A 86 -24.45 2.46 -31.33
CA ARG A 86 -24.22 3.43 -30.26
C ARG A 86 -25.30 3.33 -29.17
N ASP A 87 -26.57 3.21 -29.57
CA ASP A 87 -27.68 3.05 -28.64
C ASP A 87 -27.58 1.73 -27.86
N TRP A 88 -27.16 0.65 -28.52
CA TRP A 88 -26.88 -0.61 -27.84
C TRP A 88 -25.74 -0.48 -26.82
N ARG A 89 -24.68 0.24 -27.17
CA ARG A 89 -23.56 0.48 -26.26
C ARG A 89 -23.98 1.28 -25.02
N THR A 90 -24.84 2.28 -25.17
CA THR A 90 -25.33 3.07 -24.03
C THR A 90 -26.24 2.24 -23.12
N ASP A 91 -27.13 1.42 -23.68
CA ASP A 91 -27.97 0.48 -22.91
C ASP A 91 -27.10 -0.51 -22.13
N VAL A 92 -26.13 -1.18 -22.78
CA VAL A 92 -25.23 -2.12 -22.10
C VAL A 92 -24.40 -1.44 -21.00
N ALA A 93 -23.92 -0.21 -21.24
CA ALA A 93 -23.20 0.55 -20.24
C ALA A 93 -24.07 0.86 -19.01
N SER A 94 -25.32 1.28 -19.21
CA SER A 94 -26.26 1.55 -18.12
C SER A 94 -26.54 0.31 -17.27
N ARG A 95 -26.79 -0.84 -17.92
CA ARG A 95 -27.02 -2.13 -17.24
C ARG A 95 -25.80 -2.55 -16.42
N ARG A 96 -24.60 -2.41 -16.98
CA ARG A 96 -23.34 -2.69 -16.27
C ARG A 96 -23.22 -1.85 -15.00
N ASP A 97 -23.53 -0.56 -15.08
CA ASP A 97 -23.38 0.36 -13.96
C ASP A 97 -24.40 0.05 -12.85
N ILE A 98 -25.65 -0.27 -13.20
CA ILE A 98 -26.68 -0.77 -12.26
C ILE A 98 -26.21 -2.06 -11.57
N LEU A 99 -25.67 -3.02 -12.32
CA LEU A 99 -25.19 -4.29 -11.77
C LEU A 99 -24.00 -4.09 -10.83
N ARG A 100 -23.08 -3.15 -11.14
CA ARG A 100 -21.96 -2.80 -10.26
C ARG A 100 -22.44 -2.20 -8.94
N GLU A 101 -23.42 -1.30 -8.99
CA GLU A 101 -23.99 -0.69 -7.80
C GLU A 101 -24.69 -1.73 -6.91
N ARG A 102 -25.50 -2.61 -7.50
CA ARG A 102 -26.13 -3.73 -6.77
C ARG A 102 -25.10 -4.66 -6.14
N ARG A 103 -24.07 -5.05 -6.89
CA ARG A 103 -22.98 -5.89 -6.35
C ARG A 103 -22.30 -5.21 -5.16
N ALA A 104 -21.99 -3.92 -5.26
CA ALA A 104 -21.37 -3.17 -4.16
C ALA A 104 -22.29 -3.06 -2.93
N ALA A 105 -23.61 -2.93 -3.12
CA ALA A 105 -24.59 -2.91 -2.03
C ALA A 105 -24.71 -4.29 -1.36
N THR A 106 -24.84 -5.36 -2.15
CA THR A 106 -24.89 -6.74 -1.67
C THR A 106 -23.59 -7.12 -0.95
N GLN A 107 -22.43 -6.72 -1.47
CA GLN A 107 -21.14 -7.02 -0.85
C GLN A 107 -20.93 -6.26 0.47
N ARG A 108 -21.52 -5.06 0.61
CA ARG A 108 -21.61 -4.35 1.89
C ARG A 108 -22.56 -5.06 2.87
N ALA A 109 -23.67 -5.60 2.40
CA ALA A 109 -24.67 -6.28 3.23
C ALA A 109 -24.26 -7.70 3.68
N ILE A 110 -23.47 -8.41 2.85
CA ILE A 110 -23.02 -9.77 3.12
C ILE A 110 -21.68 -9.79 3.88
N SER A 111 -20.97 -8.66 4.01
CA SER A 111 -19.74 -8.61 4.79
C SER A 111 -20.06 -8.96 6.26
N PRO A 112 -19.55 -10.08 6.80
CA PRO A 112 -19.82 -10.45 8.20
C PRO A 112 -19.31 -9.39 9.19
N PHE A 113 -18.42 -8.50 8.74
CA PHE A 113 -17.85 -7.43 9.56
C PHE A 113 -18.66 -6.13 9.56
N THR A 114 -19.58 -5.89 8.62
CA THR A 114 -20.49 -4.73 8.69
C THR A 114 -21.66 -4.97 9.65
N ALA A 115 -22.01 -6.23 9.91
CA ALA A 115 -22.99 -6.62 10.92
C ALA A 115 -22.38 -6.81 12.32
N CYS A 116 -21.05 -6.82 12.44
CA CYS A 116 -20.35 -6.99 13.70
C CYS A 116 -20.38 -5.66 14.49
N PRO A 117 -20.99 -5.61 15.68
CA PRO A 117 -20.97 -4.40 16.49
C PRO A 117 -19.54 -3.98 16.82
N GLU A 118 -19.31 -2.67 16.89
CA GLU A 118 -17.98 -2.10 17.14
C GLU A 118 -17.34 -2.68 18.41
N ASP A 119 -18.12 -2.87 19.46
CA ASP A 119 -17.65 -3.41 20.74
C ASP A 119 -17.13 -4.85 20.62
N ILE A 120 -17.72 -5.66 19.74
CA ILE A 120 -17.24 -7.01 19.49
C ILE A 120 -15.89 -6.97 18.76
N LEU A 121 -15.72 -6.05 17.80
CA LEU A 121 -14.42 -5.84 17.15
C LEU A 121 -13.36 -5.37 18.15
N ARG A 122 -13.71 -4.42 19.04
CA ARG A 122 -12.81 -3.96 20.12
C ARG A 122 -12.35 -5.14 20.98
N LEU A 123 -13.27 -5.99 21.40
CA LEU A 123 -12.96 -7.17 22.21
C LEU A 123 -12.07 -8.15 21.45
N ILE A 124 -12.40 -8.49 20.20
CA ILE A 124 -11.59 -9.40 19.39
C ILE A 124 -10.17 -8.87 19.22
N PHE A 125 -10.01 -7.57 18.89
CA PHE A 125 -8.69 -7.00 18.67
C PHE A 125 -7.90 -6.86 19.98
N ALA A 126 -8.56 -6.49 21.08
CA ALA A 126 -7.93 -6.41 22.39
C ALA A 126 -7.48 -7.79 22.87
N GLU A 127 -8.30 -8.83 22.70
CA GLU A 127 -7.93 -10.19 23.04
C GLU A 127 -6.80 -10.70 22.15
N ARG A 128 -6.84 -10.42 20.84
CA ARG A 128 -5.75 -10.78 19.94
C ARG A 128 -4.42 -10.10 20.31
N ALA A 129 -4.46 -8.86 20.79
CA ALA A 129 -3.27 -8.14 21.26
C ALA A 129 -2.75 -8.65 22.62
N ARG A 130 -3.64 -9.22 23.44
CA ARG A 130 -3.34 -9.80 24.76
C ARG A 130 -3.01 -11.28 24.74
N GLU A 131 -3.26 -11.97 23.62
CA GLU A 131 -3.02 -13.40 23.50
C GLU A 131 -1.65 -13.77 24.09
N PRO A 132 -1.59 -14.80 24.96
CA PRO A 132 -0.37 -15.17 25.65
C PRO A 132 0.76 -15.34 24.66
N ASP A 133 1.80 -14.55 24.87
CA ASP A 133 2.97 -14.59 24.02
C ASP A 133 3.74 -15.87 24.34
N THR A 134 3.72 -16.83 23.42
CA THR A 134 4.43 -18.10 23.58
C THR A 134 5.94 -17.91 23.72
N GLU A 135 6.45 -16.78 23.23
CA GLU A 135 7.84 -16.37 23.33
C GLU A 135 8.15 -15.58 24.62
N TRP A 136 7.12 -15.26 25.43
CA TRP A 136 7.26 -14.44 26.63
C TRP A 136 6.37 -14.91 27.79
N ILE A 137 6.34 -16.23 28.02
CA ILE A 137 5.62 -16.86 29.13
C ILE A 137 6.38 -16.65 30.45
N THR A 138 7.66 -17.03 30.47
CA THR A 138 8.49 -17.02 31.67
C THR A 138 9.29 -15.72 31.76
N LEU A 139 9.28 -15.10 32.95
CA LEU A 139 9.99 -13.86 33.20
C LEU A 139 11.52 -14.07 33.09
N GLY A 140 12.18 -13.26 32.26
CA GLY A 140 13.61 -13.28 31.98
C GLY A 140 14.03 -14.28 30.89
N THR A 141 13.07 -14.82 30.13
CA THR A 141 13.35 -15.60 28.92
C THR A 141 12.60 -15.06 27.71
N GLY A 142 12.11 -13.81 27.78
CA GLY A 142 11.33 -13.21 26.70
C GLY A 142 12.16 -12.99 25.44
N THR A 143 11.59 -13.31 24.28
CA THR A 143 12.13 -12.91 22.98
C THR A 143 11.13 -12.06 22.20
N PHE A 144 11.65 -11.22 21.31
CA PHE A 144 10.88 -10.25 20.57
C PHE A 144 9.88 -10.94 19.64
N ASN A 145 8.61 -10.87 20.04
CA ASN A 145 7.52 -11.32 19.22
C ASN A 145 7.11 -10.27 18.16
N LYS A 146 7.62 -10.46 16.94
CA LYS A 146 7.29 -9.59 15.79
C LYS A 146 5.79 -9.58 15.49
N ALA A 147 5.12 -10.72 15.55
CA ALA A 147 3.69 -10.79 15.23
C ALA A 147 2.87 -9.94 16.22
N ARG A 148 3.19 -10.01 17.51
CA ARG A 148 2.55 -9.22 18.57
C ARG A 148 2.84 -7.73 18.43
N ALA A 149 4.10 -7.34 18.19
CA ALA A 149 4.49 -5.95 17.99
C ALA A 149 3.79 -5.28 16.79
N HIS A 150 3.57 -6.04 15.71
CA HIS A 150 2.91 -5.53 14.50
C HIS A 150 1.38 -5.66 14.51
N ALA A 151 0.79 -6.44 15.43
CA ALA A 151 -0.65 -6.71 15.44
C ALA A 151 -1.53 -5.44 15.42
N PRO A 152 -1.24 -4.38 16.20
CA PRO A 152 -2.02 -3.14 16.17
C PRO A 152 -1.97 -2.44 14.79
N PHE A 153 -0.80 -2.45 14.17
CA PHE A 153 -0.58 -1.81 12.86
C PHE A 153 -1.27 -2.58 11.74
N ILE A 154 -1.17 -3.91 11.76
CA ILE A 154 -1.84 -4.78 10.79
C ILE A 154 -3.36 -4.63 10.91
N THR A 155 -3.89 -4.65 12.12
CA THR A 155 -5.34 -4.49 12.37
C THR A 155 -5.84 -3.13 11.87
N ALA A 156 -5.08 -2.06 12.14
CA ALA A 156 -5.41 -0.72 11.66
C ALA A 156 -5.24 -0.53 10.13
N ALA A 157 -4.61 -1.48 9.42
CA ALA A 157 -4.39 -1.41 7.99
C ALA A 157 -5.50 -2.09 7.16
N VAL A 158 -6.37 -2.90 7.77
CA VAL A 158 -7.36 -3.73 7.07
C VAL A 158 -8.40 -2.90 6.30
N CYS A 159 -9.15 -2.04 7.01
CA CYS A 159 -10.12 -1.12 6.42
C CYS A 159 -10.31 0.12 7.30
N GLN A 160 -11.11 1.09 6.82
CA GLN A 160 -11.35 2.34 7.57
C GLN A 160 -12.05 2.09 8.92
N ASP A 161 -13.02 1.17 8.97
CA ASP A 161 -13.71 0.85 10.22
C ASP A 161 -12.77 0.19 11.23
N TRP A 162 -12.00 -0.82 10.81
CA TRP A 162 -11.04 -1.48 11.69
C TRP A 162 -9.98 -0.52 12.21
N ARG A 163 -9.53 0.42 11.36
CA ARG A 163 -8.63 1.49 11.76
C ARG A 163 -9.21 2.34 12.87
N ARG A 164 -10.44 2.82 12.70
CA ARG A 164 -11.15 3.62 13.71
C ARG A 164 -11.22 2.87 15.04
N VAL A 165 -11.73 1.63 15.01
CA VAL A 165 -11.82 0.77 16.20
C VAL A 165 -10.47 0.56 16.88
N THR A 166 -9.43 0.29 16.10
CA THR A 166 -8.08 0.02 16.63
C THR A 166 -7.47 1.25 17.28
N LEU A 167 -7.65 2.44 16.67
CA LEU A 167 -7.16 3.70 17.22
C LEU A 167 -7.93 4.12 18.47
N ASP A 168 -9.24 3.84 18.53
CA ASP A 168 -10.11 4.15 19.68
C ASP A 168 -9.97 3.16 20.84
N THR A 169 -9.12 2.13 20.71
CA THR A 169 -8.94 1.08 21.72
C THR A 169 -7.50 1.04 22.22
N PRO A 170 -7.14 1.84 23.25
CA PRO A 170 -5.76 2.01 23.70
C PRO A 170 -5.09 0.71 24.16
N SER A 171 -5.85 -0.24 24.71
CA SER A 171 -5.31 -1.53 25.19
C SER A 171 -4.73 -2.43 24.10
N ILE A 172 -5.03 -2.16 22.82
CA ILE A 172 -4.40 -2.87 21.69
C ILE A 172 -2.93 -2.46 21.57
N TRP A 173 -2.60 -1.22 21.96
CA TRP A 173 -1.27 -0.63 21.86
C TRP A 173 -0.42 -0.86 23.12
N SER A 174 -0.72 -1.89 23.93
CA SER A 174 -0.07 -2.08 25.24
C SER A 174 1.31 -2.74 25.17
N TYR A 175 1.69 -3.35 24.05
CA TYR A 175 2.95 -4.10 23.94
C TYR A 175 4.04 -3.28 23.23
N VAL A 176 5.15 -3.04 23.93
CA VAL A 176 6.37 -2.43 23.38
C VAL A 176 7.45 -3.51 23.34
N GLY A 177 7.66 -4.08 22.16
CA GLY A 177 8.78 -4.99 21.90
C GLY A 177 9.88 -4.27 21.12
N VAL A 178 11.11 -4.40 21.58
CA VAL A 178 12.29 -3.88 20.89
C VAL A 178 13.28 -5.04 20.69
N PRO A 179 13.52 -5.46 19.43
CA PRO A 179 14.42 -6.56 19.14
C PRO A 179 15.87 -6.14 19.30
N GLN A 180 16.75 -7.15 19.44
CA GLN A 180 18.19 -7.00 19.27
C GLN A 180 18.49 -6.31 17.93
N LEU A 181 19.51 -5.43 17.90
CA LEU A 181 19.90 -4.57 16.78
C LEU A 181 19.99 -5.28 15.41
N VAL A 182 18.85 -5.47 14.76
CA VAL A 182 18.73 -6.00 13.42
C VAL A 182 17.79 -5.07 12.66
N GLY A 183 18.37 -4.17 11.86
CA GLY A 183 17.61 -3.27 10.95
C GLY A 183 17.70 -1.79 11.29
N ASP A 184 16.70 -1.03 10.82
CA ASP A 184 16.64 0.43 10.98
C ASP A 184 16.17 0.81 12.38
N VAL A 185 17.13 1.16 13.21
CA VAL A 185 16.99 1.71 14.57
C VAL A 185 15.91 2.79 14.65
N LYS A 186 15.85 3.72 13.68
CA LYS A 186 14.89 4.84 13.70
C LYS A 186 13.44 4.36 13.55
N GLN A 187 13.24 3.27 12.81
CA GLN A 187 11.92 2.68 12.63
C GLN A 187 11.35 2.20 13.98
N PHE A 188 12.17 1.55 14.80
CA PHE A 188 11.71 1.04 16.10
C PHE A 188 11.51 2.16 17.14
N VAL A 189 12.33 3.23 17.14
CA VAL A 189 12.05 4.41 17.97
C VAL A 189 10.70 5.02 17.59
N SER A 190 10.45 5.19 16.29
CA SER A 190 9.17 5.73 15.77
C SER A 190 7.98 4.84 16.11
N MET A 191 8.15 3.52 16.00
CA MET A 191 7.14 2.54 16.37
C MET A 191 6.83 2.60 17.87
N THR A 192 7.87 2.64 18.71
CA THR A 192 7.75 2.77 20.17
C THR A 192 6.99 4.03 20.55
N ARG A 193 7.36 5.18 19.97
CA ARG A 193 6.63 6.45 20.16
C ARG A 193 5.15 6.31 19.81
N THR A 194 4.85 5.74 18.64
CA THR A 194 3.48 5.54 18.18
C THR A 194 2.66 4.66 19.15
N VAL A 195 3.26 3.58 19.65
CA VAL A 195 2.62 2.66 20.61
C VAL A 195 2.36 3.37 21.94
N ILE A 196 3.34 4.14 22.44
CA ILE A 196 3.20 4.92 23.68
C ILE A 196 2.07 5.96 23.57
N GLU A 197 2.03 6.72 22.46
CA GLU A 197 1.02 7.76 22.23
C GLU A 197 -0.39 7.17 22.16
N ARG A 198 -0.56 6.06 21.43
CA ARG A 198 -1.87 5.43 21.20
C ARG A 198 -2.38 4.58 22.36
N SER A 199 -1.49 4.10 23.22
CA SER A 199 -1.88 3.37 24.43
C SER A 199 -2.43 4.25 25.54
N CYS A 200 -2.24 5.57 25.46
CA CYS A 200 -2.80 6.54 26.42
C CYS A 200 -2.52 6.16 27.88
N ALA A 201 -3.55 5.77 28.64
CA ALA A 201 -3.45 5.35 30.04
C ALA A 201 -3.45 3.82 30.24
N ALA A 202 -3.49 3.04 29.15
CA ALA A 202 -3.47 1.59 29.23
C ALA A 202 -2.14 1.08 29.82
N PRO A 203 -2.17 -0.01 30.60
CA PRO A 203 -0.95 -0.64 31.11
C PRO A 203 -0.03 -1.09 29.99
N LEU A 204 1.28 -0.99 30.20
CA LEU A 204 2.30 -1.33 29.21
C LEU A 204 3.04 -2.62 29.58
N ASP A 205 3.19 -3.50 28.60
CA ASP A 205 4.11 -4.63 28.63
C ASP A 205 5.33 -4.30 27.77
N ILE A 206 6.52 -4.33 28.35
CA ILE A 206 7.76 -3.87 27.72
C ILE A 206 8.76 -5.02 27.68
N LEU A 207 9.32 -5.27 26.50
CA LEU A 207 10.42 -6.21 26.29
C LEU A 207 11.50 -5.50 25.47
N LEU A 208 12.66 -5.27 26.08
CA LEU A 208 13.85 -4.76 25.41
C LEU A 208 14.90 -5.87 25.37
N GLU A 209 15.14 -6.46 24.20
CA GLU A 209 16.17 -7.50 24.03
C GLU A 209 17.60 -6.97 24.16
N ASN A 210 18.57 -7.89 24.27
CA ASN A 210 19.98 -7.53 24.42
C ASN A 210 20.52 -6.88 23.15
N MET A 211 20.78 -5.59 23.22
CA MET A 211 21.18 -4.79 22.05
C MET A 211 22.68 -4.88 21.72
N GLY A 212 23.48 -5.57 22.51
CA GLY A 212 24.94 -5.59 22.37
C GLY A 212 25.57 -4.19 22.53
N ASP A 213 26.88 -4.10 22.27
CA ASP A 213 27.64 -2.85 22.48
C ASP A 213 27.24 -1.73 21.51
N GLY A 214 26.80 -2.08 20.30
CA GLY A 214 26.42 -1.11 19.27
C GLY A 214 25.06 -0.42 19.53
N GLY A 215 24.27 -0.91 20.48
CA GLY A 215 22.87 -0.50 20.67
C GLY A 215 22.63 0.48 21.81
N ARG A 216 23.69 1.00 22.41
CA ARG A 216 23.59 1.83 23.62
C ARG A 216 22.79 3.11 23.42
N GLU A 217 23.12 3.88 22.38
CA GLU A 217 22.44 5.16 22.09
C GLU A 217 20.96 4.93 21.83
N TYR A 218 20.64 3.91 21.03
CA TYR A 218 19.26 3.54 20.74
C TYR A 218 18.49 3.05 21.97
N CYS A 219 19.12 2.24 22.83
CA CYS A 219 18.51 1.81 24.09
C CYS A 219 18.17 3.02 24.97
N THR A 220 19.05 4.02 24.99
CA THR A 220 18.82 5.29 25.71
C THR A 220 17.63 6.04 25.12
N ASP A 221 17.55 6.20 23.79
CA ASP A 221 16.43 6.88 23.13
C ASP A 221 15.08 6.21 23.43
N VAL A 222 15.04 4.88 23.42
CA VAL A 222 13.83 4.11 23.74
C VAL A 222 13.45 4.25 25.21
N LEU A 223 14.42 4.17 26.12
CA LEU A 223 14.15 4.32 27.56
C LEU A 223 13.72 5.74 27.92
N ASP A 224 14.29 6.76 27.27
CA ASP A 224 13.85 8.16 27.41
C ASP A 224 12.39 8.35 27.00
N LEU A 225 11.91 7.59 26.01
CA LEU A 225 10.49 7.57 25.65
C LEU A 225 9.62 6.83 26.65
N LEU A 226 10.08 5.70 27.19
CA LEU A 226 9.26 4.83 28.03
C LEU A 226 9.16 5.31 29.48
N PHE A 227 10.25 5.85 30.03
CA PHE A 227 10.37 6.17 31.46
C PHE A 227 9.36 7.21 31.98
N PRO A 228 9.00 8.27 31.23
CA PRO A 228 7.92 9.17 31.65
C PRO A 228 6.58 8.45 31.93
N HIS A 229 6.43 7.22 31.44
CA HIS A 229 5.26 6.38 31.59
C HIS A 229 5.44 5.24 32.60
N LEU A 230 6.45 5.27 33.48
CA LEU A 230 6.72 4.21 34.47
C LEU A 230 5.50 3.83 35.32
N HIS A 231 4.65 4.80 35.65
CA HIS A 231 3.43 4.61 36.46
C HIS A 231 2.42 3.63 35.88
N ARG A 232 2.48 3.38 34.56
CA ARG A 232 1.60 2.45 33.86
C ARG A 232 2.33 1.22 33.31
N TRP A 233 3.59 1.00 33.66
CA TRP A 233 4.27 -0.25 33.33
C TRP A 233 3.64 -1.39 34.12
N ARG A 234 3.44 -2.55 33.48
CA ARG A 234 2.83 -3.75 34.09
C ARG A 234 3.80 -4.92 34.13
N ARG A 235 4.32 -5.33 32.97
CA ARG A 235 5.31 -6.41 32.85
C ARG A 235 6.49 -5.90 32.05
N VAL A 236 7.70 -6.04 32.59
CA VAL A 236 8.89 -5.41 32.01
C VAL A 236 10.06 -6.38 32.00
N GLU A 237 10.72 -6.51 30.85
CA GLU A 237 12.01 -7.20 30.73
C GLU A 237 13.01 -6.31 30.02
N LEU A 238 14.12 -6.01 30.70
CA LEU A 238 15.19 -5.16 30.22
C LEU A 238 16.47 -5.97 30.14
N TYR A 239 16.88 -6.35 28.92
CA TYR A 239 18.20 -6.90 28.64
C TYR A 239 19.13 -5.75 28.27
N SER A 240 19.68 -5.11 29.29
CA SER A 240 20.42 -3.86 29.15
C SER A 240 21.91 -4.09 28.88
N THR A 241 22.46 -3.29 27.96
CA THR A 241 23.91 -3.01 27.85
C THR A 241 24.30 -1.63 28.40
N LEU A 242 23.33 -0.90 28.97
CA LEU A 242 23.60 0.28 29.78
C LEU A 242 24.30 -0.17 31.06
N ARG A 243 25.34 0.58 31.45
CA ARG A 243 26.00 0.40 32.73
C ARG A 243 25.06 0.87 33.85
N ASP A 244 25.03 0.13 34.95
CA ASP A 244 24.30 0.37 36.21
C ASP A 244 23.88 1.84 36.51
N PRO A 245 24.75 2.87 36.52
CA PRO A 245 24.34 4.23 36.91
C PRO A 245 23.27 4.86 36.00
N GLN A 246 23.16 4.41 34.75
CA GLN A 246 22.22 4.94 33.77
C GLN A 246 20.86 4.24 33.82
N LEU A 247 20.80 2.97 34.22
CA LEU A 247 19.52 2.28 34.37
C LEU A 247 18.82 2.74 35.66
N ASP A 248 19.61 2.98 36.70
CA ASP A 248 19.13 3.41 38.00
C ASP A 248 18.27 4.67 37.97
N ARG A 249 18.65 5.65 37.14
CA ARG A 249 17.84 6.87 36.97
C ARG A 249 16.45 6.61 36.40
N TYR A 250 16.29 5.56 35.59
CA TYR A 250 15.03 5.19 34.94
C TYR A 250 14.16 4.26 35.79
N LEU A 251 14.64 3.79 36.94
CA LEU A 251 13.83 2.99 37.85
C LEU A 251 13.44 3.77 39.11
N ARG A 252 13.88 5.04 39.21
CA ARG A 252 13.49 6.01 40.23
C ARG A 252 12.22 6.73 39.83
N GLY A 253 11.08 6.12 40.08
CA GLY A 253 9.79 6.78 39.89
C GLY A 253 8.64 5.95 40.44
N ASN A 254 7.44 6.48 40.28
CA ASN A 254 6.22 5.79 40.66
C ASN A 254 5.94 4.66 39.66
N ALA A 255 5.99 3.40 40.11
CA ALA A 255 5.70 2.22 39.30
C ALA A 255 4.41 1.53 39.76
N ALA A 256 3.34 2.31 39.92
CA ALA A 256 2.08 1.89 40.55
C ALA A 256 1.48 0.59 39.99
N LEU A 257 1.49 0.40 38.67
CA LEU A 257 0.88 -0.77 38.01
C LEU A 257 1.86 -1.93 37.78
N LEU A 258 3.12 -1.82 38.19
CA LEU A 258 4.14 -2.81 37.89
C LEU A 258 3.87 -4.11 38.66
N GLU A 259 3.69 -5.20 37.94
CA GLU A 259 3.44 -6.54 38.46
C GLU A 259 4.67 -7.43 38.37
N GLU A 260 5.47 -7.28 37.31
CA GLU A 260 6.62 -8.13 37.05
C GLU A 260 7.77 -7.34 36.39
N ILE A 261 8.99 -7.55 36.88
CA ILE A 261 10.19 -6.93 36.31
C ILE A 261 11.35 -7.90 36.24
N CYS A 262 11.97 -7.99 35.06
CA CYS A 262 13.28 -8.60 34.86
C CYS A 262 14.28 -7.54 34.44
N VAL A 263 15.41 -7.47 35.13
CA VAL A 263 16.57 -6.69 34.70
C VAL A 263 17.74 -7.63 34.50
N TYR A 264 18.27 -7.66 33.29
CA TYR A 264 19.43 -8.45 32.92
C TYR A 264 20.52 -7.50 32.45
N GLU A 265 21.67 -7.50 33.12
CA GLU A 265 22.84 -6.71 32.72
C GLU A 265 23.94 -7.61 32.16
N VAL A 266 24.49 -7.21 31.01
CA VAL A 266 25.57 -7.93 30.36
C VAL A 266 26.90 -7.61 31.05
N LEU A 267 27.62 -8.66 31.46
CA LEU A 267 28.87 -8.57 32.23
C LEU A 267 29.93 -7.76 31.50
N GLY A 268 30.27 -6.59 32.05
CA GLY A 268 31.25 -5.67 31.47
C GLY A 268 31.83 -4.68 32.48
N SER A 269 32.81 -5.14 33.27
CA SER A 269 33.77 -4.37 34.09
C SER A 269 33.28 -3.71 35.40
N GLU A 270 33.70 -4.33 36.51
CA GLU A 270 34.35 -3.75 37.69
C GLU A 270 33.93 -2.34 38.14
N ARG A 271 32.81 -2.28 38.88
CA ARG A 271 32.73 -1.72 40.24
C ARG A 271 31.26 -1.59 40.60
N TRP A 272 30.82 -2.50 41.45
CA TRP A 272 29.56 -2.36 42.15
C TRP A 272 29.58 -1.11 43.00
N VAL A 273 28.67 -0.18 42.73
CA VAL A 273 28.42 0.99 43.57
C VAL A 273 27.01 0.82 44.12
N ALA A 274 26.90 0.47 45.39
CA ALA A 274 25.60 0.41 46.04
C ALA A 274 25.00 1.83 46.08
N ASP A 275 23.94 2.06 45.33
CA ASP A 275 23.13 3.27 45.50
C ASP A 275 22.04 2.99 46.53
N PRO A 276 21.99 3.75 47.64
CA PRO A 276 21.01 3.55 48.69
C PRO A 276 19.60 4.08 48.33
N ALA A 277 19.42 4.74 47.18
CA ALA A 277 18.12 5.30 46.82
C ALA A 277 17.10 4.19 46.52
N PRO A 278 15.83 4.33 46.98
CA PRO A 278 14.80 3.35 46.71
C PRO A 278 14.41 3.36 45.23
N PHE A 279 14.41 2.18 44.62
CA PHE A 279 13.91 1.93 43.27
C PHE A 279 12.46 1.47 43.30
N LEU A 280 11.72 1.69 42.20
CA LEU A 280 10.34 1.20 42.02
C LEU A 280 9.37 1.66 43.13
N VAL A 281 9.48 2.94 43.54
CA VAL A 281 8.63 3.51 44.58
C VAL A 281 7.16 3.36 44.21
N GLY A 282 6.33 2.92 45.15
CA GLY A 282 4.90 2.76 44.95
C GLY A 282 4.49 1.55 44.11
N ALA A 283 5.40 0.61 43.81
CA ALA A 283 5.10 -0.64 43.11
C ALA A 283 4.34 -1.65 43.99
N THR A 284 3.16 -1.26 44.48
CA THR A 284 2.35 -2.08 45.39
C THR A 284 1.82 -3.36 44.74
N HIS A 285 1.75 -3.42 43.42
CA HIS A 285 1.28 -4.60 42.68
C HIS A 285 2.41 -5.57 42.29
N LEU A 286 3.67 -5.27 42.63
CA LEU A 286 4.83 -6.05 42.21
C LEU A 286 4.81 -7.44 42.86
N ARG A 287 4.83 -8.49 42.02
CA ARG A 287 4.72 -9.90 42.42
C ARG A 287 5.99 -10.69 42.12
N THR A 288 6.65 -10.38 41.01
CA THR A 288 7.83 -11.10 40.55
C THR A 288 8.94 -10.13 40.20
N VAL A 289 10.09 -10.33 40.81
CA VAL A 289 11.31 -9.61 40.47
C VAL A 289 12.37 -10.63 40.10
N ARG A 290 13.01 -10.43 38.95
CA ARG A 290 14.22 -11.14 38.55
C ARG A 290 15.33 -10.14 38.26
N VAL A 291 16.44 -10.25 38.96
CA VAL A 291 17.62 -9.41 38.77
C VAL A 291 18.78 -10.31 38.40
N VAL A 292 19.40 -10.05 37.25
CA VAL A 292 20.54 -10.81 36.75
C VAL A 292 21.71 -9.86 36.53
N ASN A 293 22.76 -10.01 37.33
CA ASN A 293 23.98 -9.19 37.31
C ASN A 293 23.77 -7.66 37.44
N SER A 294 22.67 -7.19 38.05
CA SER A 294 22.33 -5.76 38.12
C SER A 294 22.33 -5.23 39.55
N SER A 295 22.68 -3.95 39.73
CA SER A 295 22.77 -3.25 41.03
C SER A 295 21.49 -2.77 41.67
N LEU A 296 20.35 -3.19 41.13
CA LEU A 296 19.04 -2.85 41.67
C LEU A 296 18.85 -3.34 43.11
N VAL A 297 18.93 -2.42 44.07
CA VAL A 297 18.64 -2.69 45.49
C VAL A 297 17.15 -2.49 45.75
N LEU A 298 16.46 -3.52 46.24
CA LEU A 298 15.01 -3.43 46.49
C LEU A 298 14.72 -3.34 47.98
N ASP A 299 13.96 -2.32 48.39
CA ASP A 299 13.34 -2.29 49.70
C ASP A 299 12.10 -3.18 49.71
N THR A 300 12.29 -4.44 50.10
CA THR A 300 11.20 -5.43 50.16
C THR A 300 10.08 -5.05 51.13
N ARG A 301 10.31 -4.14 52.09
CA ARG A 301 9.25 -3.64 53.00
C ARG A 301 8.23 -2.79 52.26
N SER A 302 8.66 -2.15 51.17
CA SER A 302 7.80 -1.33 50.31
C SER A 302 7.02 -2.16 49.27
N LEU A 303 7.25 -3.48 49.21
CA LEU A 303 6.72 -4.38 48.19
C LEU A 303 5.82 -5.47 48.81
N PRO A 304 4.61 -5.10 49.31
CA PRO A 304 3.78 -5.98 50.13
C PRO A 304 3.26 -7.23 49.41
N ASN A 305 3.23 -7.22 48.07
CA ASN A 305 2.69 -8.30 47.24
C ASN A 305 3.77 -9.16 46.56
N LEU A 306 5.04 -8.97 46.92
CA LEU A 306 6.15 -9.71 46.32
C LEU A 306 6.05 -11.21 46.66
N ARG A 307 5.96 -12.05 45.62
CA ARG A 307 5.82 -13.51 45.75
C ARG A 307 7.06 -14.27 45.32
N SER A 308 7.80 -13.72 44.36
CA SER A 308 8.98 -14.36 43.78
C SER A 308 10.09 -13.32 43.60
N LEU A 309 11.24 -13.58 44.21
CA LEU A 309 12.46 -12.80 44.05
C LEU A 309 13.56 -13.76 43.59
N ILE A 310 14.04 -13.55 42.37
CA ILE A 310 15.10 -14.33 41.75
C ILE A 310 16.28 -13.41 41.54
N ILE A 311 17.42 -13.78 42.12
CA ILE A 311 18.66 -13.02 42.02
C ILE A 311 19.70 -13.97 41.46
N GLU A 312 20.18 -13.68 40.25
CA GLU A 312 21.22 -14.44 39.58
C GLU A 312 22.45 -13.56 39.41
N MET A 313 23.58 -14.03 39.92
CA MET A 313 24.77 -13.21 40.02
C MET A 313 25.96 -14.05 39.63
N THR A 314 26.88 -13.44 38.90
CA THR A 314 28.20 -14.05 38.70
C THR A 314 29.12 -13.80 39.89
N ALA A 315 30.13 -14.65 40.04
CA ALA A 315 30.96 -14.80 41.24
C ALA A 315 31.77 -13.54 41.68
N ALA A 316 31.71 -12.44 40.93
CA ALA A 316 32.52 -11.25 41.18
C ALA A 316 31.92 -10.25 42.19
N MET A 317 30.75 -10.53 42.77
CA MET A 317 30.05 -9.56 43.60
C MET A 317 30.15 -9.82 45.11
N PRO A 318 30.41 -8.78 45.95
CA PRO A 318 30.44 -8.93 47.41
C PRO A 318 29.06 -9.24 47.98
N SER A 319 28.95 -10.36 48.70
CA SER A 319 27.72 -10.82 49.38
C SER A 319 27.13 -9.82 50.36
N THR A 320 27.94 -8.89 50.88
CA THR A 320 27.56 -7.84 51.83
C THR A 320 26.68 -6.74 51.23
N SER A 321 26.58 -6.65 49.89
CA SER A 321 25.89 -5.54 49.22
C SER A 321 24.39 -5.79 49.01
N PHE A 322 23.92 -7.03 49.20
CA PHE A 322 22.52 -7.41 48.93
C PHE A 322 21.58 -7.24 50.13
N TRP A 323 22.13 -7.17 51.35
CA TRP A 323 21.34 -7.33 52.57
C TRP A 323 21.70 -6.28 53.62
N THR A 324 21.33 -5.03 53.37
CA THR A 324 21.13 -4.09 54.48
C THR A 324 19.75 -4.35 55.08
N PHE A 325 19.61 -5.42 55.87
CA PHE A 325 18.50 -5.53 56.81
C PHE A 325 18.74 -4.49 57.93
N SER A 326 18.42 -3.22 57.70
CA SER A 326 18.42 -2.19 58.77
C SER A 326 17.07 -2.10 59.44
#